data_AF-A0A1Y2U8D4-F1
#
_entry.id   AF-A0A1Y2U8D4-F1
#
_cell.length_a   1.000
_cell.length_b   1.000
_cell.length_c   1.000
_cell.angle_alpha   90.00
_cell.angle_beta   90.00
_cell.angle_gamma   90.00
#
_symmetry.space_group_name_H-M   'P 1'
#
loop_
_entity.id
_entity.type
_entity.pdbx_description
1 polymer ?
#
loop_
_entity_poly.entity_id
_entity_poly.type
_entity_poly.pdbx_seq_one_letter_code
_entity_poly.pdbx_strand_id
1 'polypeptide(L)'
;NNKDCISLIIGSLLGNSYMEKNEKGVRIVFIKCSGNIEYLIQFFNYLSNIGYCKSKKPKLNKVISKNNKVLYYFKTETMPCLNYYHELFYKDGIKIIPKNISELLTARSLALLLAF
;
A
#
# COMPACT_ATOMS: atom_id res chain seq x y z
N ASN A 1 2.59 -12.23 -12.57
CA ASN A 1 1.82 -11.21 -13.33
C ASN A 1 0.47 -10.76 -12.76
N ASN A 2 -0.19 -11.44 -11.82
CA ASN A 2 -1.31 -10.83 -11.05
C ASN A 2 -1.19 -11.17 -9.55
N LYS A 3 -0.91 -12.45 -9.24
CA LYS A 3 -0.61 -12.94 -7.88
C LYS A 3 0.50 -12.16 -7.15
N ASP A 4 1.48 -11.65 -7.89
CA ASP A 4 2.58 -10.85 -7.36
C ASP A 4 2.11 -9.49 -6.85
N CYS A 5 1.28 -8.80 -7.63
CA CYS A 5 0.70 -7.51 -7.28
C CYS A 5 -0.24 -7.66 -6.08
N ILE A 6 -1.02 -8.75 -6.04
CA ILE A 6 -1.92 -9.07 -4.93
C ILE A 6 -1.12 -9.28 -3.65
N SER A 7 -0.11 -10.16 -3.68
CA SER A 7 0.77 -10.39 -2.52
C SER A 7 1.39 -9.09 -2.02
N LEU A 8 1.65 -8.16 -2.93
CA LEU A 8 2.16 -6.85 -2.62
C LEU A 8 1.18 -5.97 -1.86
N ILE A 9 -0.02 -5.85 -2.40
CA ILE A 9 -1.11 -5.12 -1.77
C ILE A 9 -1.38 -5.69 -0.38
N ILE A 10 -1.53 -7.02 -0.26
CA ILE A 10 -1.80 -7.69 1.01
C ILE A 10 -0.69 -7.42 2.04
N GLY A 11 0.58 -7.63 1.68
CA GLY A 11 1.71 -7.40 2.60
C GLY A 11 1.78 -5.95 3.09
N SER A 12 1.60 -4.99 2.18
CA SER A 12 1.61 -3.57 2.56
C SER A 12 0.41 -3.17 3.41
N LEU A 13 -0.78 -3.71 3.15
CA LEU A 13 -1.97 -3.50 3.97
C LEU A 13 -1.86 -4.16 5.35
N LEU A 14 -1.07 -5.20 5.53
CA LEU A 14 -0.83 -5.73 6.87
C LEU A 14 0.13 -4.83 7.68
N GLY A 15 0.95 -4.04 6.99
CA GLY A 15 1.85 -3.06 7.61
C GLY A 15 1.21 -1.69 7.80
N ASN A 16 2.04 -0.66 7.68
CA ASN A 16 1.65 0.74 7.92
C ASN A 16 0.84 1.38 6.78
N SER A 17 0.73 0.71 5.62
CA SER A 17 0.02 1.26 4.47
C SER A 17 -1.50 1.15 4.65
N TYR A 18 -2.25 1.99 3.97
CA TYR A 18 -3.71 2.03 4.10
C TYR A 18 -4.38 2.41 2.78
N MET A 19 -5.68 2.16 2.66
CA MET A 19 -6.49 2.49 1.50
C MET A 19 -7.36 3.72 1.77
N GLU A 20 -7.58 4.50 0.72
CA GLU A 20 -8.53 5.61 0.69
C GLU A 20 -9.55 5.34 -0.42
N LYS A 21 -10.84 5.23 -0.08
CA LYS A 21 -11.95 5.06 -1.03
C LYS A 21 -12.57 6.41 -1.39
N ASN A 22 -12.89 6.59 -2.66
CA ASN A 22 -13.64 7.72 -3.19
C ASN A 22 -14.66 7.22 -4.24
N GLU A 23 -15.45 8.12 -4.83
CA GLU A 23 -16.48 7.79 -5.82
C GLU A 23 -15.94 7.03 -7.05
N LYS A 24 -14.68 7.24 -7.42
CA LYS A 24 -14.03 6.64 -8.59
C LYS A 24 -13.37 5.28 -8.29
N GLY A 25 -13.25 4.89 -7.02
CA GLY A 25 -12.62 3.64 -6.60
C GLY A 25 -11.68 3.82 -5.41
N VAL A 26 -10.63 2.99 -5.34
CA VAL A 26 -9.69 3.00 -4.20
C VAL A 26 -8.28 3.32 -4.66
N ARG A 27 -7.56 4.08 -3.84
CA ARG A 27 -6.10 4.23 -3.95
C ARG A 27 -5.42 3.72 -2.69
N ILE A 28 -4.19 3.26 -2.83
CA ILE A 28 -3.35 2.81 -1.71
C ILE A 28 -2.37 3.92 -1.37
N VAL A 29 -2.21 4.18 -0.08
CA VAL A 29 -1.21 5.08 0.49
C VAL A 29 -0.13 4.24 1.15
N PHE A 30 1.06 4.26 0.57
CA PHE A 30 2.23 3.59 1.13
C PHE A 30 3.02 4.60 1.95
N ILE A 31 3.26 4.30 3.23
CA ILE A 31 3.89 5.20 4.19
C ILE A 31 5.03 4.50 4.93
N LYS A 32 6.13 5.22 5.14
CA LYS A 32 7.30 4.71 5.85
C LYS A 32 7.99 5.82 6.64
N CYS A 33 8.64 5.45 7.74
CA CYS A 33 9.50 6.37 8.49
C CYS A 33 10.81 6.64 7.73
N SER A 34 11.42 7.80 7.98
CA SER A 34 12.62 8.32 7.31
C SER A 34 13.83 7.37 7.17
N GLY A 35 13.89 6.27 7.92
CA GLY A 35 15.03 5.34 7.91
C GLY A 35 15.19 4.49 6.64
N ASN A 36 14.17 4.38 5.78
CA ASN A 36 14.26 3.57 4.55
C ASN A 36 13.40 4.15 3.40
N ILE A 37 13.78 5.34 2.94
CA ILE A 37 13.11 6.04 1.83
C ILE A 37 13.41 5.37 0.49
N GLU A 38 14.61 4.81 0.33
CA GLU A 38 15.04 4.17 -0.91
C GLU A 38 14.13 3.01 -1.30
N TYR A 39 13.76 2.17 -0.33
CA TYR A 39 12.80 1.10 -0.58
C TYR A 39 11.45 1.65 -1.07
N LEU A 40 10.96 2.74 -0.49
CA LEU A 40 9.72 3.39 -0.92
C LEU A 40 9.81 3.92 -2.36
N ILE A 41 10.99 4.40 -2.78
CA ILE A 41 11.28 4.84 -4.16
C ILE A 41 11.32 3.66 -5.13
N GLN A 42 12.08 2.61 -4.81
CA GLN A 42 12.15 1.41 -5.63
C GLN A 42 10.77 0.78 -5.81
N PHE A 43 10.00 0.80 -4.72
CA PHE A 43 8.65 0.27 -4.70
C PHE A 43 7.68 1.10 -5.55
N PHE A 44 7.76 2.43 -5.48
CA PHE A 44 7.05 3.32 -6.41
C PHE A 44 7.40 3.00 -7.86
N ASN A 45 8.68 2.89 -8.20
CA ASN A 45 9.13 2.64 -9.57
C ASN A 45 8.58 1.31 -10.10
N TYR A 46 8.57 0.27 -9.27
CA TYR A 46 7.96 -1.02 -9.61
C TYR A 46 6.46 -0.87 -9.91
N LEU A 47 5.70 -0.21 -9.01
CA LEU A 47 4.26 0.01 -9.20
C LEU A 47 3.94 0.88 -10.43
N SER A 48 4.75 1.90 -10.72
CA SER A 48 4.64 2.69 -11.95
C SER A 48 4.84 1.83 -13.19
N ASN A 49 5.83 0.92 -13.17
CA ASN A 49 6.11 0.04 -14.30
C ASN A 49 4.96 -0.93 -14.61
N ILE A 50 4.21 -1.35 -13.58
CA ILE A 50 3.04 -2.23 -13.74
C ILE A 50 1.70 -1.47 -13.83
N GLY A 51 1.72 -0.15 -13.97
CA GLY A 51 0.54 0.67 -14.27
C GLY A 51 -0.30 1.14 -13.07
N TYR A 52 0.18 0.99 -11.83
CA TYR A 52 -0.53 1.45 -10.63
C TYR A 52 -0.28 2.94 -10.31
N CYS A 53 0.73 3.56 -10.94
CA CYS A 53 1.11 4.95 -10.74
C CYS A 53 1.33 5.62 -12.11
N LYS A 54 0.77 6.83 -12.34
CA LYS A 54 0.92 7.55 -13.62
C LYS A 54 2.28 8.20 -13.83
N SER A 55 2.92 8.65 -12.74
CA SER A 55 4.20 9.37 -12.85
C SER A 55 5.35 8.39 -12.98
N LYS A 56 6.22 8.61 -13.99
CA LYS A 56 7.51 7.92 -14.10
C LYS A 56 8.54 8.41 -13.07
N LYS A 57 8.32 9.59 -12.48
CA LYS A 57 9.18 10.14 -11.43
C LYS A 57 8.55 9.93 -10.05
N PRO A 58 9.27 9.31 -9.08
CA PRO A 58 8.81 9.19 -7.71
C PRO A 58 8.60 10.57 -7.10
N LYS A 59 7.37 10.84 -6.66
CA LYS A 59 7.04 12.02 -5.87
C LYS A 59 6.60 11.58 -4.49
N LEU A 60 7.55 11.63 -3.54
CA LEU A 60 7.27 11.37 -2.14
C LEU A 60 6.80 12.64 -1.45
N ASN A 61 5.74 12.51 -0.67
CA ASN A 61 5.28 13.54 0.24
C ASN A 61 5.88 13.29 1.62
N LYS A 62 5.99 14.34 2.43
CA LYS A 62 6.54 14.30 3.79
C LYS A 62 5.47 14.77 4.78
N VAL A 63 5.32 14.06 5.88
CA VAL A 63 4.46 14.46 7.00
C VAL A 63 5.18 14.21 8.32
N ILE A 64 4.92 15.05 9.32
CA ILE A 64 5.43 14.87 10.69
C ILE A 64 4.33 14.18 11.49
N SER A 65 4.62 13.00 12.00
CA SER A 65 3.69 12.26 12.87
C SER A 65 3.58 12.93 14.24
N LYS A 66 2.54 12.56 15.00
CA LYS A 66 2.32 13.05 16.38
C LYS A 66 3.53 12.84 17.32
N ASN A 67 4.39 11.87 17.02
CA ASN A 67 5.57 11.53 17.82
C ASN A 67 6.86 12.20 17.28
N ASN A 68 6.74 13.31 16.55
CA ASN A 68 7.84 14.01 15.88
C ASN A 68 8.66 13.15 14.89
N LYS A 69 8.14 11.99 14.48
CA LYS A 69 8.77 11.17 13.43
C LYS A 69 8.40 11.68 12.06
N VAL A 70 9.39 11.79 11.18
CA VAL A 70 9.20 12.12 9.78
C VAL A 70 8.75 10.87 9.02
N LEU A 71 7.58 10.95 8.39
CA LEU A 71 7.03 9.93 7.52
C LEU A 71 7.07 10.41 6.08
N TYR A 72 7.44 9.51 5.19
CA TYR A 72 7.37 9.69 3.74
C TYR A 72 6.29 8.79 3.18
N TYR A 73 5.51 9.31 2.23
CA TYR A 73 4.47 8.52 1.59
C TYR A 73 4.27 8.87 0.12
N PHE A 74 3.74 7.92 -0.64
CA PHE A 74 3.16 8.16 -1.95
C PHE A 74 1.79 7.51 -2.05
N LYS A 75 1.03 7.90 -3.08
CA LYS A 75 -0.30 7.38 -3.35
C LYS A 75 -0.31 6.75 -4.74
N THR A 76 -1.00 5.62 -4.89
CA THR A 76 -1.30 5.07 -6.21
C THR A 76 -2.36 5.90 -6.90
N GLU A 77 -2.59 5.59 -8.18
CA GLU A 77 -3.83 5.99 -8.83
C GLU A 77 -5.05 5.37 -8.14
N THR A 78 -6.19 6.03 -8.31
CA THR A 78 -7.48 5.47 -7.91
C THR A 78 -7.91 4.44 -8.95
N MET A 79 -8.18 3.22 -8.50
CA MET A 79 -8.55 2.10 -9.35
C MET A 79 -9.80 1.39 -8.81
N PRO A 80 -10.83 1.15 -9.64
CA PRO A 80 -12.01 0.39 -9.24
C PRO A 80 -11.70 -1.06 -8.83
N CYS A 81 -10.67 -1.69 -9.42
CA CYS A 81 -10.28 -3.06 -9.10
C CYS A 81 -9.78 -3.23 -7.66
N LEU A 82 -9.43 -2.13 -6.98
CA LEU A 82 -9.00 -2.14 -5.58
C LEU A 82 -10.19 -2.11 -4.59
N ASN A 83 -11.43 -1.91 -5.08
CA ASN A 83 -12.64 -1.92 -4.24
C ASN A 83 -12.80 -3.24 -3.49
N TYR A 84 -12.54 -4.37 -4.16
CA TYR A 84 -12.61 -5.70 -3.54
C TYR A 84 -11.71 -5.81 -2.30
N TYR A 85 -10.46 -5.37 -2.40
CA TYR A 85 -9.53 -5.42 -1.27
C TYR A 85 -9.90 -4.44 -0.17
N HIS A 86 -10.45 -3.28 -0.52
CA HIS A 86 -10.94 -2.34 0.47
C HIS A 86 -12.10 -2.94 1.27
N GLU A 87 -13.10 -3.54 0.62
CA GLU A 87 -14.23 -4.19 1.30
C GLU A 87 -13.79 -5.34 2.19
N LEU A 88 -12.70 -6.01 1.82
CA LEU A 88 -12.13 -7.09 2.61
C LEU A 88 -11.39 -6.60 3.87
N PHE A 89 -10.64 -5.50 3.76
CA PHE A 89 -9.80 -4.96 4.84
C PHE A 89 -10.45 -3.83 5.62
N TYR A 90 -11.61 -3.32 5.24
CA TYR A 90 -12.28 -2.21 5.92
C TYR A 90 -13.73 -2.53 6.20
N LYS A 91 -14.10 -2.44 7.48
CA LYS A 91 -15.47 -2.52 7.96
C LYS A 91 -15.82 -1.23 8.70
N ASP A 92 -16.90 -0.58 8.28
CA ASP A 92 -17.36 0.69 8.87
C ASP A 92 -16.26 1.78 8.91
N GLY A 93 -15.40 1.82 7.88
CA GLY A 93 -14.27 2.73 7.78
C GLY A 93 -13.05 2.37 8.63
N ILE A 94 -13.13 1.30 9.42
CA ILE A 94 -12.05 0.81 10.28
C ILE A 94 -11.32 -0.31 9.56
N LYS A 95 -9.99 -0.21 9.52
CA LYS A 95 -9.12 -1.26 8.97
C LYS A 95 -9.13 -2.49 9.88
N ILE A 96 -9.45 -3.65 9.32
CA ILE A 96 -9.52 -4.94 9.99
C ILE A 96 -8.62 -5.97 9.31
N ILE A 97 -8.32 -7.05 10.03
CA ILE A 97 -7.71 -8.24 9.43
C ILE A 97 -8.84 -9.16 8.94
N PRO A 98 -8.89 -9.51 7.65
CA PRO A 98 -9.96 -10.36 7.13
C PRO A 98 -9.84 -11.80 7.64
N LYS A 99 -10.97 -12.50 7.74
CA LYS A 99 -11.01 -13.88 8.27
C LYS A 99 -10.26 -14.87 7.38
N ASN A 100 -10.23 -14.64 6.07
CA ASN A 100 -9.51 -15.47 5.10
C ASN A 100 -8.05 -15.04 4.91
N ILE A 101 -7.44 -14.31 5.86
CA ILE A 101 -6.07 -13.82 5.71
C ILE A 101 -5.04 -14.96 5.51
N SER A 102 -5.29 -16.13 6.10
CA SER A 102 -4.45 -17.33 5.93
C SER A 102 -4.35 -17.79 4.47
N GLU A 103 -5.38 -17.52 3.67
CA GLU A 103 -5.43 -17.87 2.24
C GLU A 103 -4.75 -16.81 1.37
N LEU A 104 -4.68 -15.57 1.86
CA LEU A 104 -4.09 -14.43 1.15
C LEU A 104 -2.60 -14.26 1.44
N LEU A 105 -2.13 -14.79 2.56
CA LEU A 105 -0.74 -14.73 2.97
C LEU A 105 0.13 -15.66 2.11
N THR A 106 1.03 -15.05 1.36
CA THR A 106 2.14 -15.72 0.68
C THR A 106 3.46 -15.37 1.34
N ALA A 107 4.50 -16.20 1.14
CA ALA A 107 5.85 -15.91 1.61
C ALA A 107 6.34 -14.51 1.15
N ARG A 108 5.95 -14.09 -0.06
CA ARG A 108 6.23 -12.76 -0.60
C ARG A 108 5.48 -11.66 0.16
N SER A 109 4.19 -11.84 0.43
CA SER A 109 3.42 -10.86 1.21
C SER A 109 3.99 -10.68 2.63
N LEU A 110 4.51 -11.76 3.22
CA LEU A 110 5.16 -11.73 4.53
C LEU A 110 6.50 -11.00 4.50
N ALA A 111 7.34 -11.25 3.47
CA ALA A 111 8.58 -10.52 3.29
C ALA A 111 8.35 -9.01 3.15
N LEU A 112 7.28 -8.60 2.47
CA LEU A 112 6.90 -7.20 2.31
C LEU A 112 6.37 -6.59 3.60
N LEU A 113 5.57 -7.33 4.38
CA LEU A 113 5.15 -6.91 5.71
C LEU A 113 6.36 -6.57 6.59
N LEU A 114 7.41 -7.40 6.57
CA LEU A 114 8.63 -7.17 7.34
C LEU A 114 9.48 -6.00 6.80
N ALA A 115 9.30 -5.62 5.52
CA ALA A 115 9.99 -4.49 4.92
C ALA A 115 9.31 -3.13 5.25
N PHE A 116 7.98 -3.12 5.51
CA PHE A 116 7.16 -1.91 5.76
C PHE A 116 6.86 -1.63 7.24
#